data_AF-A0A925NIV7-F1
#
_entry.id   AF-A0A925NIV7-F1
#
_cell.length_a   1.000
_cell.length_b   1.000
_cell.length_c   1.000
_cell.angle_alpha   90.00
_cell.angle_beta   90.00
_cell.angle_gamma   90.00
#
_symmetry.space_group_name_H-M   'P 1'
#
loop_
_entity.id
_entity.type
_entity.pdbx_description
1 polymer ?
#
loop_
_entity_poly.entity_id
_entity_poly.type
_entity_poly.pdbx_seq_one_letter_code
_entity_poly.pdbx_strand_id
1 'polypeptide(L)'
;MSTMESTKVRTSDSTKLSRRLALRQLFALAAVHGSASLLAGCGGGGDESAPPAPAPVPPPPVLPTTPALERLKSALARAPLAVSSGTPLAVTQGMANSAASAFGSGARVYPALGSTDQSLATIPQVWGRRRELWTRLGGAVIEGNVVHPMQRGHRAATMNSVGVCGLHFEFDGAAFEILFAGSDPTITLVADGHYMTPTLIRTTLQGGMAGAALSAPNTFVQFDFGARQRRQISVYTWSSQGPCAIATGPGDTLVAWDRSAEASFAAMADSYGGARGLQWRGGPFWEAAALLGIAHVDLDAIGSTGYAPNAANGDTLNPGNAFAARLPSSVDAQPDLFLTAGGINDNNSIAAAPYPSAAAARAGFSTAVNQYYTQLRAALPESVLVATGPWAPRQSTPTDPVALSKADAIKAALQAAGGLWVFLDNLQGGWVNSAGASAVASGPWQTGTGTSAARAGDGNGDLYLSADGVHPNVDGCLYLGARIATDLRAALLTL
;
A
#
# COMPACT_ATOMS: atom_id res chain seq x y z
N MET A 1 60.62 0.27 -11.38
CA MET A 1 59.36 0.19 -12.16
C MET A 1 58.22 0.01 -11.17
N SER A 2 57.53 1.10 -10.85
CA SER A 2 56.39 1.15 -9.93
C SER A 2 55.22 1.71 -10.72
N THR A 3 54.12 0.97 -10.80
CA THR A 3 52.88 1.40 -11.45
C THR A 3 51.84 1.71 -10.38
N MET A 4 51.49 2.98 -10.25
CA MET A 4 50.34 3.47 -9.50
C MET A 4 49.06 3.17 -10.29
N GLU A 5 48.12 2.45 -9.67
CA GLU A 5 46.72 2.41 -10.12
C GLU A 5 45.91 3.50 -9.41
N SER A 6 45.26 4.34 -10.22
CA SER A 6 44.42 5.47 -9.80
C SER A 6 42.98 5.00 -9.55
N THR A 7 42.56 4.97 -8.30
CA THR A 7 41.17 4.72 -7.88
C THR A 7 40.29 5.93 -8.23
N LYS A 8 39.43 5.79 -9.22
CA LYS A 8 38.48 6.82 -9.66
C LYS A 8 37.23 6.77 -8.76
N VAL A 9 37.10 7.73 -7.83
CA VAL A 9 35.90 7.88 -6.99
C VAL A 9 34.74 8.43 -7.83
N ARG A 10 33.65 7.67 -7.97
CA ARG A 10 32.40 8.09 -8.62
C ARG A 10 31.59 8.97 -7.66
N THR A 11 31.59 10.27 -7.89
CA THR A 11 30.66 11.23 -7.28
C THR A 11 29.49 11.49 -8.24
N SER A 12 28.36 10.77 -8.15
CA SER A 12 27.19 11.08 -9.01
C SER A 12 25.78 10.84 -8.45
N ASP A 13 25.59 10.48 -7.18
CA ASP A 13 24.25 10.07 -6.70
C ASP A 13 23.46 11.12 -5.91
N SER A 14 24.10 12.13 -5.30
CA SER A 14 23.35 13.10 -4.48
C SER A 14 22.48 14.07 -5.31
N THR A 15 22.95 14.47 -6.50
CA THR A 15 22.22 15.42 -7.35
C THR A 15 20.98 14.83 -8.01
N LYS A 16 20.96 13.51 -8.26
CA LYS A 16 19.76 12.81 -8.75
C LYS A 16 18.67 12.72 -7.69
N LEU A 17 19.05 12.52 -6.43
CA LEU A 17 18.11 12.43 -5.31
C LEU A 17 17.43 13.79 -5.04
N SER A 18 18.19 14.88 -5.05
CA SER A 18 17.65 16.25 -4.85
C SER A 18 16.69 16.67 -5.97
N ARG A 19 17.00 16.33 -7.23
CA ARG A 19 16.11 16.65 -8.36
C ARG A 19 14.80 15.85 -8.31
N ARG A 20 14.83 14.62 -7.77
CA ARG A 20 13.64 13.78 -7.54
C ARG A 20 12.75 14.30 -6.41
N LEU A 21 13.32 14.83 -5.33
CA LEU A 21 12.58 15.48 -4.26
C LEU A 21 11.90 16.78 -4.72
N ALA A 22 12.57 17.59 -5.56
CA ALA A 22 12.00 18.81 -6.11
C ALA A 22 10.79 18.54 -7.02
N LEU A 23 10.80 17.47 -7.82
CA LEU A 23 9.65 17.07 -8.64
C LEU A 23 8.45 16.64 -7.79
N ARG A 24 8.67 15.96 -6.66
CA ARG A 24 7.59 15.60 -5.72
C ARG A 24 6.91 16.83 -5.11
N GLN A 25 7.68 17.87 -4.79
CA GLN A 25 7.11 19.13 -4.28
C GLN A 25 6.29 19.87 -5.35
N LEU A 26 6.71 19.82 -6.62
CA LEU A 26 5.99 20.44 -7.74
C LEU A 26 4.63 19.79 -8.01
N PHE A 27 4.53 18.45 -7.91
CA PHE A 27 3.25 17.75 -8.06
C PHE A 27 2.27 18.04 -6.91
N ALA A 28 2.77 18.22 -5.69
CA ALA A 28 1.92 18.57 -4.55
C ALA A 28 1.30 20.00 -4.67
N LEU A 29 2.00 20.93 -5.33
CA LEU A 29 1.53 22.31 -5.54
C LEU A 29 0.50 22.44 -6.68
N ALA A 30 0.59 21.60 -7.71
CA ALA A 30 -0.34 21.64 -8.85
C ALA A 30 -1.77 21.19 -8.50
N ALA A 31 -1.94 20.37 -7.47
CA ALA A 31 -3.25 19.86 -7.05
C ALA A 31 -4.15 20.90 -6.35
N VAL A 32 -3.62 22.08 -5.99
CA VAL A 32 -4.32 23.09 -5.16
C VAL A 32 -5.01 24.18 -5.99
N HIS A 33 -4.78 24.30 -7.31
CA HIS A 33 -5.18 25.48 -8.11
C HIS A 33 -6.22 25.25 -9.23
N GLY A 34 -7.07 24.22 -9.15
CA GLY A 34 -8.15 24.01 -10.13
C GLY A 34 -9.38 24.90 -9.89
N SER A 35 -9.32 26.19 -10.23
CA SER A 35 -10.49 27.09 -10.20
C SER A 35 -11.11 27.29 -11.59
N ALA A 36 -12.44 27.20 -11.62
CA ALA A 36 -13.31 27.21 -12.79
C ALA A 36 -13.20 28.48 -13.65
N SER A 37 -13.23 28.30 -14.98
CA SER A 37 -13.46 29.36 -15.96
C SER A 37 -14.89 29.24 -16.49
N LEU A 38 -15.77 30.15 -16.09
CA LEU A 38 -17.08 30.37 -16.71
C LEU A 38 -16.91 31.36 -17.86
N LEU A 39 -17.04 30.90 -19.10
CA LEU A 39 -17.14 31.78 -20.27
C LEU A 39 -18.62 31.97 -20.61
N ALA A 40 -19.11 33.20 -20.38
CA ALA A 40 -20.41 33.66 -20.85
C ALA A 40 -20.28 34.19 -22.29
N GLY A 41 -21.02 33.59 -23.22
CA GLY A 41 -21.17 34.08 -24.60
C GLY A 41 -22.48 34.85 -24.77
N CYS A 42 -22.41 36.05 -25.33
CA CYS A 42 -23.56 36.86 -25.72
C CYS A 42 -23.87 36.69 -27.22
N GLY A 43 -25.15 36.53 -27.55
CA GLY A 43 -25.73 36.61 -28.90
C GLY A 43 -27.05 35.82 -28.94
N GLY A 44 -28.18 36.26 -29.47
CA GLY A 44 -28.52 37.41 -30.29
C GLY A 44 -29.64 36.98 -31.27
N GLY A 45 -30.90 37.32 -30.93
CA GLY A 45 -32.06 37.53 -31.82
C GLY A 45 -32.51 36.42 -32.80
N GLY A 46 -33.60 35.73 -32.45
CA GLY A 46 -34.45 34.98 -33.38
C GLY A 46 -35.73 34.48 -32.69
N ASP A 47 -36.89 35.04 -33.06
CA ASP A 47 -38.22 34.63 -32.56
C ASP A 47 -38.64 33.28 -33.16
N GLU A 48 -38.13 32.19 -32.58
CA GLU A 48 -38.77 30.88 -32.64
C GLU A 48 -39.25 30.54 -31.23
N SER A 49 -40.53 30.19 -31.10
CA SER A 49 -41.14 29.79 -29.83
C SER A 49 -40.31 28.71 -29.14
N ALA A 50 -39.59 29.11 -28.10
CA ALA A 50 -38.64 28.27 -27.40
C ALA A 50 -39.33 26.97 -26.92
N PRO A 51 -38.72 25.79 -27.17
CA PRO A 51 -39.21 24.56 -26.57
C PRO A 51 -39.28 24.74 -25.05
N PRO A 52 -40.28 24.13 -24.37
CA PRO A 52 -40.43 24.25 -22.93
C PRO A 52 -39.10 23.90 -22.27
N ALA A 53 -38.63 24.79 -21.38
CA ALA A 53 -37.39 24.59 -20.65
C ALA A 53 -37.40 23.16 -20.05
N PRO A 54 -36.35 22.36 -20.27
CA PRO A 54 -36.29 21.02 -19.69
C PRO A 54 -36.53 21.14 -18.19
N ALA A 55 -37.38 20.26 -17.66
CA ALA A 55 -37.68 20.25 -16.24
C ALA A 55 -36.36 20.22 -15.44
N PRO A 56 -36.23 21.01 -14.36
CA PRO A 56 -35.02 21.03 -13.56
C PRO A 56 -34.67 19.60 -13.14
N VAL A 57 -33.45 19.17 -13.44
CA VAL A 57 -32.95 17.86 -13.02
C VAL A 57 -33.03 17.84 -11.49
N PRO A 58 -33.73 16.85 -10.88
CA PRO A 58 -33.83 16.77 -9.44
C PRO A 58 -32.42 16.76 -8.82
N PRO A 59 -32.22 17.44 -7.69
CA PRO A 59 -30.92 17.44 -7.03
C PRO A 59 -30.49 15.99 -6.76
N PRO A 60 -29.20 15.65 -6.94
CA PRO A 60 -28.71 14.32 -6.67
C PRO A 60 -29.03 13.94 -5.20
N PRO A 61 -29.38 12.67 -4.94
CA PRO A 61 -29.64 12.22 -3.57
C PRO A 61 -28.42 12.49 -2.70
N VAL A 62 -28.64 13.10 -1.53
CA VAL A 62 -27.60 13.31 -0.53
C VAL A 62 -27.14 11.93 -0.04
N LEU A 63 -25.87 11.60 -0.26
CA LEU A 63 -25.30 10.37 0.25
C LEU A 63 -25.19 10.42 1.78
N PRO A 64 -25.46 9.31 2.48
CA PRO A 64 -25.30 9.28 3.93
C PRO A 64 -23.82 9.44 4.29
N THR A 65 -23.51 10.31 5.23
CA THR A 65 -22.19 10.34 5.85
C THR A 65 -22.03 9.14 6.79
N THR A 66 -20.91 8.45 6.69
CA THR A 66 -20.57 7.31 7.58
C THR A 66 -19.38 7.70 8.48
N PRO A 67 -19.24 7.09 9.68
CA PRO A 67 -18.06 7.29 10.51
C PRO A 67 -16.75 6.97 9.76
N ALA A 68 -16.78 6.01 8.84
CA ALA A 68 -15.66 5.67 7.97
C ALA A 68 -15.28 6.82 7.03
N LEU A 69 -16.25 7.43 6.34
CA LEU A 69 -16.00 8.56 5.45
C LEU A 69 -15.47 9.78 6.23
N GLU A 70 -15.99 10.05 7.42
CA GLU A 70 -15.50 11.16 8.26
C GLU A 70 -14.06 10.95 8.73
N ARG A 71 -13.70 9.72 9.14
CA ARG A 71 -12.30 9.38 9.45
C ARG A 71 -11.40 9.55 8.24
N LEU A 72 -11.85 9.15 7.05
CA LEU A 72 -11.09 9.35 5.81
C LEU A 72 -10.89 10.84 5.51
N LYS A 73 -11.93 11.66 5.57
CA LYS A 73 -11.83 13.12 5.38
C LYS A 73 -10.87 13.76 6.39
N SER A 74 -10.93 13.35 7.65
CA SER A 74 -9.97 13.75 8.69
C SER A 74 -8.54 13.33 8.35
N ALA A 75 -8.34 12.12 7.80
CA ALA A 75 -7.04 11.68 7.34
C ALA A 75 -6.48 12.56 6.20
N LEU A 76 -7.32 12.95 5.25
CA LEU A 76 -6.94 13.83 4.14
C LEU A 76 -6.51 15.23 4.60
N ALA A 77 -7.02 15.72 5.74
CA ALA A 77 -6.61 17.01 6.29
C ALA A 77 -5.19 17.00 6.88
N ARG A 78 -4.61 15.82 7.11
CA ARG A 78 -3.24 15.68 7.65
C ARG A 78 -2.21 15.90 6.54
N ALA A 79 -1.08 16.49 6.92
CA ALA A 79 0.08 16.56 6.05
C ALA A 79 0.55 15.14 5.70
N PRO A 80 0.93 14.87 4.43
CA PRO A 80 1.58 13.63 4.06
C PRO A 80 2.86 13.41 4.87
N LEU A 81 3.20 12.15 5.14
CA LEU A 81 4.45 11.80 5.80
C LEU A 81 5.65 12.33 5.00
N ALA A 82 6.53 13.05 5.68
CA ALA A 82 7.78 13.55 5.12
C ALA A 82 8.98 12.85 5.77
N VAL A 83 10.13 12.84 5.08
CA VAL A 83 11.39 12.36 5.69
C VAL A 83 11.86 13.40 6.70
N SER A 84 12.23 12.95 7.90
CA SER A 84 12.77 13.81 8.95
C SER A 84 14.05 14.49 8.47
N SER A 85 14.16 15.79 8.73
CA SER A 85 15.38 16.58 8.54
C SER A 85 16.26 16.64 9.81
N GLY A 86 15.82 16.00 10.89
CA GLY A 86 16.48 16.00 12.19
C GLY A 86 17.68 15.07 12.30
N THR A 87 18.10 14.80 13.53
CA THR A 87 19.24 13.91 13.84
C THR A 87 19.09 12.57 13.12
N PRO A 88 20.10 12.13 12.35
CA PRO A 88 20.03 10.87 11.63
C PRO A 88 19.84 9.69 12.58
N LEU A 89 18.90 8.81 12.24
CA LEU A 89 18.70 7.54 12.94
C LEU A 89 19.93 6.63 12.75
N ALA A 90 20.41 6.04 13.84
CA ALA A 90 21.33 4.90 13.78
C ALA A 90 20.54 3.59 13.91
N VAL A 91 20.95 2.58 13.13
CA VAL A 91 20.34 1.25 13.13
C VAL A 91 21.45 0.22 13.22
N THR A 92 21.39 -0.64 14.22
CA THR A 92 22.35 -1.73 14.40
C THR A 92 21.61 -3.06 14.52
N GLN A 93 22.35 -4.16 14.38
CA GLN A 93 21.81 -5.51 14.50
C GLN A 93 22.69 -6.32 15.45
N GLY A 94 22.06 -7.13 16.29
CA GLY A 94 22.74 -8.08 17.15
C GLY A 94 23.33 -9.27 16.37
N MET A 95 23.93 -10.21 17.11
CA MET A 95 24.44 -11.45 16.53
C MET A 95 23.30 -12.39 16.13
N ALA A 96 23.55 -13.21 15.11
CA ALA A 96 22.59 -14.21 14.64
C ALA A 96 22.22 -15.20 15.75
N ASN A 97 20.93 -15.55 15.85
CA ASN A 97 20.39 -16.48 16.85
C ASN A 97 20.66 -16.07 18.30
N SER A 98 20.72 -14.78 18.59
CA SER A 98 20.88 -14.26 19.94
C SER A 98 19.68 -13.44 20.37
N ALA A 99 19.26 -13.66 21.62
CA ALA A 99 18.25 -12.86 22.30
C ALA A 99 18.89 -11.82 23.24
N ALA A 100 20.19 -11.58 23.14
CA ALA A 100 20.89 -10.56 23.91
C ALA A 100 20.54 -9.15 23.40
N SER A 101 20.06 -8.30 24.31
CA SER A 101 19.80 -6.89 24.06
C SER A 101 21.07 -6.05 24.22
N ALA A 102 21.25 -5.01 23.38
CA ALA A 102 22.35 -4.06 23.55
C ALA A 102 22.22 -3.22 24.83
N PHE A 103 21.05 -3.20 25.48
CA PHE A 103 20.85 -2.57 26.79
C PHE A 103 21.37 -3.44 27.96
N GLY A 104 21.92 -4.62 27.66
CA GLY A 104 22.46 -5.55 28.65
C GLY A 104 21.39 -6.19 29.52
N SER A 105 21.79 -6.69 30.70
CA SER A 105 20.89 -7.40 31.63
C SER A 105 19.81 -6.52 32.27
N GLY A 106 19.92 -5.20 32.16
CA GLY A 106 18.91 -4.25 32.62
C GLY A 106 17.79 -3.97 31.61
N ALA A 107 17.82 -4.57 30.42
CA ALA A 107 16.81 -4.36 29.39
C ALA A 107 15.41 -4.73 29.89
N ARG A 108 14.42 -3.91 29.55
CA ARG A 108 13.00 -4.25 29.72
C ARG A 108 12.49 -4.81 28.41
N VAL A 109 12.02 -6.06 28.38
CA VAL A 109 11.58 -6.74 27.16
C VAL A 109 10.08 -7.04 27.22
N TYR A 110 9.37 -6.71 26.14
CA TYR A 110 7.91 -6.81 26.03
C TYR A 110 7.52 -7.62 24.78
N PRO A 111 6.85 -8.78 24.93
CA PRO A 111 6.70 -9.53 26.18
C PRO A 111 8.06 -10.01 26.71
N ALA A 112 8.11 -10.42 27.99
CA ALA A 112 9.31 -11.03 28.54
C ALA A 112 9.68 -12.30 27.75
N LEU A 113 10.97 -12.49 27.50
CA LEU A 113 11.47 -13.68 26.80
C LEU A 113 11.13 -14.95 27.61
N GLY A 114 10.76 -16.03 26.91
CA GLY A 114 10.36 -17.29 27.53
C GLY A 114 8.91 -17.32 28.03
N SER A 115 8.14 -16.22 27.93
CA SER A 115 6.69 -16.29 28.15
C SER A 115 6.06 -17.26 27.16
N THR A 116 5.17 -18.13 27.65
CA THR A 116 4.50 -19.15 26.83
C THR A 116 3.17 -18.64 26.27
N ASP A 117 2.57 -17.61 26.88
CA ASP A 117 1.23 -17.12 26.61
C ASP A 117 1.18 -15.70 26.02
N GLN A 118 2.25 -14.91 26.18
CA GLN A 118 2.29 -13.53 25.69
C GLN A 118 2.95 -13.37 24.32
N SER A 119 2.55 -12.32 23.60
CA SER A 119 3.12 -11.92 22.31
C SER A 119 2.94 -10.41 22.12
N LEU A 120 3.50 -9.84 21.04
CA LEU A 120 3.22 -8.45 20.68
C LEU A 120 1.72 -8.17 20.42
N ALA A 121 0.93 -9.20 20.11
CA ALA A 121 -0.52 -9.08 19.96
C ALA A 121 -1.26 -8.92 21.29
N THR A 122 -0.68 -9.31 22.43
CA THR A 122 -1.38 -9.36 23.73
C THR A 122 -0.85 -8.40 24.79
N ILE A 123 0.36 -7.85 24.63
CA ILE A 123 0.93 -6.91 25.60
C ILE A 123 0.22 -5.54 25.57
N PRO A 124 0.08 -4.84 26.72
CA PRO A 124 -0.57 -3.52 26.77
C PRO A 124 0.34 -2.35 26.37
N GLN A 125 1.66 -2.53 26.28
CA GLN A 125 2.62 -1.45 26.00
C GLN A 125 2.66 -1.02 24.53
N VAL A 126 2.12 -1.85 23.64
CA VAL A 126 2.09 -1.60 22.21
C VAL A 126 0.67 -1.67 21.75
N TRP A 127 0.26 -0.71 20.94
CA TRP A 127 -1.00 -0.77 20.22
C TRP A 127 -0.74 -1.26 18.80
N GLY A 128 -1.67 -2.03 18.25
CA GLY A 128 -1.65 -2.47 16.85
C GLY A 128 -3.08 -2.50 16.33
N ARG A 129 -3.31 -1.92 15.15
CA ARG A 129 -4.64 -1.93 14.52
C ARG A 129 -5.06 -3.37 14.28
N ARG A 130 -6.22 -3.75 14.84
CA ARG A 130 -6.82 -5.09 14.68
C ARG A 130 -5.81 -6.22 14.94
N ARG A 131 -4.93 -6.05 15.93
CA ARG A 131 -3.84 -7.01 16.24
C ARG A 131 -4.33 -8.38 16.67
N GLU A 132 -5.60 -8.51 17.06
CA GLU A 132 -6.26 -9.80 17.27
C GLU A 132 -6.36 -10.65 15.98
N LEU A 133 -6.18 -10.04 14.80
CA LEU A 133 -6.05 -10.72 13.52
C LEU A 133 -4.62 -11.19 13.23
N TRP A 134 -3.64 -10.82 14.05
CA TRP A 134 -2.27 -11.30 13.89
C TRP A 134 -2.18 -12.75 14.35
N THR A 135 -1.59 -13.57 13.50
CA THR A 135 -1.30 -14.96 13.79
C THR A 135 0.10 -15.04 14.41
N ARG A 136 0.16 -15.26 15.72
CA ARG A 136 0.39 -16.61 16.26
C ARG A 136 1.33 -17.58 15.53
N LEU A 137 2.53 -17.25 15.03
CA LEU A 137 3.38 -18.34 14.51
C LEU A 137 3.81 -19.26 15.66
N GLY A 138 4.05 -20.54 15.35
CA GLY A 138 4.54 -21.51 16.34
C GLY A 138 5.76 -20.97 17.09
N GLY A 139 5.93 -21.34 18.37
CA GLY A 139 7.00 -20.80 19.21
C GLY A 139 8.38 -21.03 18.57
N ALA A 140 9.06 -19.94 18.22
CA ALA A 140 10.45 -20.00 17.79
C ALA A 140 11.35 -20.07 19.03
N VAL A 141 12.47 -20.77 18.95
CA VAL A 141 13.45 -20.84 20.03
C VAL A 141 14.68 -20.02 19.61
N ILE A 142 14.93 -18.92 20.30
CA ILE A 142 16.09 -18.05 20.08
C ILE A 142 16.93 -18.07 21.35
N GLU A 143 18.15 -18.60 21.26
CA GLU A 143 19.06 -18.72 22.41
C GLU A 143 18.40 -19.43 23.61
N GLY A 144 17.63 -20.50 23.34
CA GLY A 144 16.88 -21.25 24.35
C GLY A 144 15.59 -20.58 24.84
N ASN A 145 15.33 -19.33 24.46
CA ASN A 145 14.10 -18.62 24.82
C ASN A 145 13.01 -18.91 23.80
N VAL A 146 11.85 -19.37 24.29
CA VAL A 146 10.65 -19.45 23.46
C VAL A 146 10.12 -18.04 23.22
N VAL A 147 9.96 -17.67 21.95
CA VAL A 147 9.38 -16.41 21.51
C VAL A 147 8.26 -16.67 20.50
N HIS A 148 7.37 -15.69 20.33
CA HIS A 148 6.16 -15.83 19.51
C HIS A 148 6.17 -14.80 18.40
N PRO A 149 6.64 -15.15 17.20
CA PRO A 149 6.64 -14.26 16.05
C PRO A 149 5.21 -13.97 15.59
N MET A 150 4.90 -12.69 15.34
CA MET A 150 3.59 -12.27 14.84
C MET A 150 3.60 -12.05 13.35
N GLN A 151 2.57 -12.53 12.66
CA GLN A 151 2.34 -12.22 11.25
C GLN A 151 0.89 -11.86 10.99
N ARG A 152 0.68 -10.97 10.02
CA ARG A 152 -0.64 -10.81 9.40
C ARG A 152 -0.72 -11.73 8.19
N GLY A 153 -1.39 -12.86 8.31
CA GLY A 153 -1.54 -13.80 7.20
C GLY A 153 -2.79 -13.54 6.37
N HIS A 154 -2.66 -13.58 5.05
CA HIS A 154 -3.78 -13.73 4.12
C HIS A 154 -3.61 -15.05 3.39
N ARG A 155 -4.63 -15.91 3.47
CA ARG A 155 -4.57 -17.27 2.96
C ARG A 155 -5.49 -17.40 1.77
N ALA A 156 -4.95 -17.95 0.70
CA ALA A 156 -5.70 -18.55 -0.39
C ALA A 156 -5.62 -20.08 -0.27
N ALA A 157 -6.25 -20.82 -1.19
CA ALA A 157 -6.28 -22.29 -1.12
C ALA A 157 -4.89 -22.92 -1.25
N THR A 158 -4.05 -22.43 -2.15
CA THR A 158 -2.69 -22.98 -2.37
C THR A 158 -1.59 -21.94 -2.27
N MET A 159 -1.94 -20.68 -2.01
CA MET A 159 -1.01 -19.56 -1.92
C MET A 159 -1.24 -18.76 -0.64
N ASN A 160 -0.25 -17.98 -0.24
CA ASN A 160 -0.36 -17.07 0.90
C ASN A 160 0.36 -15.76 0.64
N SER A 161 -0.11 -14.70 1.29
CA SER A 161 0.66 -13.48 1.49
C SER A 161 0.79 -13.18 2.97
N VAL A 162 1.87 -12.49 3.31
CA VAL A 162 2.13 -12.02 4.67
C VAL A 162 2.11 -10.50 4.63
N GLY A 163 1.12 -9.93 5.30
CA GLY A 163 0.99 -8.50 5.56
C GLY A 163 2.02 -8.01 6.56
N VAL A 164 1.89 -6.72 6.90
CA VAL A 164 2.80 -6.00 7.77
C VAL A 164 2.22 -5.92 9.17
N CYS A 165 3.06 -6.10 10.20
CA CYS A 165 2.68 -5.82 11.58
C CYS A 165 3.01 -4.36 11.89
N GLY A 166 1.97 -3.55 12.14
CA GLY A 166 2.07 -2.17 12.59
C GLY A 166 2.05 -2.07 14.12
N LEU A 167 3.17 -1.63 14.70
CA LEU A 167 3.35 -1.43 16.14
C LEU A 167 3.33 0.07 16.43
N HIS A 168 2.51 0.52 17.37
CA HIS A 168 2.37 1.93 17.71
C HIS A 168 2.47 2.16 19.21
N PHE A 169 3.32 3.09 19.62
CA PHE A 169 3.59 3.37 21.01
C PHE A 169 4.18 4.76 21.21
N GLU A 170 4.01 5.30 22.40
CA GLU A 170 4.79 6.41 22.90
C GLU A 170 6.03 5.89 23.61
N PHE A 171 7.16 6.52 23.35
CA PHE A 171 8.46 6.13 23.89
C PHE A 171 9.23 7.36 24.33
N ASP A 172 9.89 7.32 25.48
CA ASP A 172 10.67 8.47 25.99
C ASP A 172 12.17 8.23 26.09
N GLY A 173 12.68 7.08 25.63
CA GLY A 173 14.10 6.76 25.63
C GLY A 173 14.90 7.34 24.46
N ALA A 174 16.19 7.01 24.42
CA ALA A 174 17.09 7.36 23.31
C ALA A 174 17.08 6.30 22.19
N ALA A 175 16.91 5.03 22.55
CA ALA A 175 16.91 3.92 21.62
C ALA A 175 15.97 2.80 22.09
N PHE A 176 15.44 2.03 21.15
CA PHE A 176 14.70 0.79 21.43
C PHE A 176 15.16 -0.31 20.46
N GLU A 177 14.83 -1.56 20.75
CA GLU A 177 15.13 -2.69 19.88
C GLU A 177 13.87 -3.50 19.56
N ILE A 178 13.83 -4.15 18.41
CA ILE A 178 12.81 -5.15 18.06
C ILE A 178 13.50 -6.48 17.77
N LEU A 179 13.07 -7.53 18.48
CA LEU A 179 13.50 -8.91 18.21
C LEU A 179 12.71 -9.43 17.01
N PHE A 180 13.43 -9.83 15.97
CA PHE A 180 12.84 -10.50 14.82
C PHE A 180 13.19 -11.97 14.83
N ALA A 181 12.21 -12.84 14.59
CA ALA A 181 12.46 -14.21 14.19
C ALA A 181 12.56 -14.31 12.66
N GLY A 182 13.28 -15.32 12.19
CA GLY A 182 13.59 -15.49 10.78
C GLY A 182 14.68 -14.52 10.32
N SER A 183 14.65 -14.18 9.03
CA SER A 183 15.67 -13.36 8.36
C SER A 183 15.05 -12.18 7.60
N ASP A 184 15.92 -11.31 7.08
CA ASP A 184 15.61 -10.19 6.20
C ASP A 184 14.49 -9.25 6.70
N PRO A 185 14.58 -8.72 7.93
CA PRO A 185 13.63 -7.71 8.37
C PRO A 185 13.62 -6.52 7.40
N THR A 186 12.41 -6.09 7.07
CA THR A 186 12.15 -4.86 6.35
C THR A 186 11.29 -3.97 7.23
N ILE A 187 11.80 -2.78 7.55
CA ILE A 187 11.17 -1.89 8.52
C ILE A 187 10.92 -0.50 7.91
N THR A 188 9.72 0.01 8.11
CA THR A 188 9.42 1.44 7.97
C THR A 188 9.23 2.01 9.38
N LEU A 189 10.07 2.97 9.74
CA LEU A 189 10.01 3.65 11.04
C LEU A 189 9.51 5.08 10.84
N VAL A 190 8.41 5.41 11.53
CA VAL A 190 7.86 6.76 11.60
C VAL A 190 7.93 7.22 13.05
N ALA A 191 8.49 8.40 13.30
CA ALA A 191 8.42 9.06 14.61
C ALA A 191 7.90 10.48 14.43
N ASP A 192 6.97 10.88 15.29
CA ASP A 192 6.40 12.24 15.33
C ASP A 192 5.89 12.72 13.95
N GLY A 193 5.24 11.82 13.21
CA GLY A 193 4.70 12.10 11.87
C GLY A 193 5.73 12.14 10.73
N HIS A 194 6.98 11.72 10.97
CA HIS A 194 8.04 11.75 9.96
C HIS A 194 8.66 10.37 9.74
N TYR A 195 9.00 10.04 8.49
CA TYR A 195 9.87 8.91 8.20
C TYR A 195 11.26 9.16 8.78
N MET A 196 11.78 8.20 9.52
CA MET A 196 13.11 8.32 10.12
C MET A 196 14.25 8.07 9.14
N THR A 197 13.94 7.53 7.97
CA THR A 197 14.91 7.23 6.91
C THR A 197 14.25 7.51 5.54
N PRO A 198 15.02 7.78 4.47
CA PRO A 198 14.46 8.05 3.14
C PRO A 198 14.04 6.77 2.38
N THR A 199 14.42 5.59 2.88
CA THR A 199 14.15 4.30 2.27
C THR A 199 13.85 3.26 3.33
N LEU A 200 13.18 2.17 2.95
CA LEU A 200 12.96 1.01 3.80
C LEU A 200 14.25 0.55 4.50
N ILE A 201 14.20 0.38 5.81
CA ILE A 201 15.34 -0.04 6.62
C ILE A 201 15.54 -1.54 6.40
N ARG A 202 16.66 -1.87 5.76
CA ARG A 202 17.11 -3.24 5.44
C ARG A 202 18.61 -3.42 5.65
N THR A 203 19.29 -2.36 6.08
CA THR A 203 20.72 -2.32 6.36
C THR A 203 20.91 -1.69 7.73
N THR A 204 22.06 -1.92 8.35
CA THR A 204 22.53 -1.07 9.44
C THR A 204 22.67 0.36 8.93
N LEU A 205 22.55 1.33 9.83
CA LEU A 205 22.69 2.76 9.56
C LEU A 205 23.63 3.37 10.60
N GLN A 206 24.64 4.10 10.17
CA GLN A 206 25.51 4.89 11.06
C GLN A 206 25.45 6.36 10.64
N GLY A 207 24.79 7.19 11.47
CA GLY A 207 24.53 8.59 11.11
C GLY A 207 23.71 8.72 9.83
N GLY A 208 22.73 7.83 9.62
CA GLY A 208 21.89 7.79 8.41
C GLY A 208 22.56 7.21 7.15
N MET A 209 23.86 6.85 7.20
CA MET A 209 24.54 6.20 6.08
C MET A 209 24.30 4.69 6.10
N ALA A 210 23.92 4.12 4.96
CA ALA A 210 23.68 2.69 4.81
C ALA A 210 24.96 1.86 4.95
N GLY A 211 24.91 0.85 5.83
CA GLY A 211 25.97 -0.13 6.07
C GLY A 211 25.59 -1.52 5.55
N ALA A 212 25.95 -2.56 6.31
CA ALA A 212 25.71 -3.96 5.96
C ALA A 212 24.21 -4.30 5.97
N ALA A 213 23.80 -5.31 5.20
CA ALA A 213 22.43 -5.82 5.23
C ALA A 213 22.05 -6.33 6.63
N LEU A 214 20.79 -6.15 7.01
CA LEU A 214 20.20 -6.75 8.21
C LEU A 214 19.93 -8.24 7.96
N SER A 215 20.99 -9.04 7.79
CA SER A 215 20.88 -10.44 7.35
C SER A 215 21.05 -11.44 8.49
N ALA A 216 21.44 -11.02 9.70
CA ALA A 216 21.55 -11.94 10.82
C ALA A 216 20.15 -12.42 11.24
N PRO A 217 19.85 -13.72 11.21
CA PRO A 217 18.53 -14.21 11.60
C PRO A 217 18.35 -14.17 13.12
N ASN A 218 17.09 -14.14 13.57
CA ASN A 218 16.73 -14.39 14.98
C ASN A 218 17.48 -13.47 15.96
N THR A 219 17.32 -12.15 15.81
CA THR A 219 18.13 -11.18 16.56
C THR A 219 17.41 -9.84 16.74
N PHE A 220 17.88 -9.05 17.70
CA PHE A 220 17.43 -7.68 17.90
C PHE A 220 17.98 -6.74 16.82
N VAL A 221 17.12 -5.85 16.33
CA VAL A 221 17.50 -4.68 15.54
C VAL A 221 17.26 -3.45 16.40
N GLN A 222 18.30 -2.67 16.65
CA GLN A 222 18.25 -1.45 17.45
C GLN A 222 17.97 -0.23 16.57
N PHE A 223 17.13 0.68 17.07
CA PHE A 223 16.84 1.97 16.48
C PHE A 223 17.24 3.04 17.51
N ASP A 224 18.30 3.78 17.22
CA ASP A 224 18.88 4.77 18.12
C ASP A 224 18.71 6.19 17.56
N PHE A 225 17.98 7.02 18.29
CA PHE A 225 17.73 8.43 17.99
C PHE A 225 18.86 9.35 18.49
N GLY A 226 19.86 8.81 19.19
CA GLY A 226 21.02 9.50 19.74
C GLY A 226 20.74 10.31 21.01
N ALA A 227 19.48 10.68 21.26
CA ALA A 227 19.08 11.45 22.43
C ALA A 227 17.70 11.04 22.95
N ARG A 228 17.59 11.08 24.28
CA ARG A 228 16.37 10.79 25.02
C ARG A 228 15.33 11.88 24.77
N GLN A 229 14.15 11.50 24.30
CA GLN A 229 13.03 12.41 24.03
C GLN A 229 11.74 11.60 23.89
N ARG A 230 10.62 12.17 24.37
CA ARG A 230 9.29 11.60 24.15
C ARG A 230 8.88 11.72 22.68
N ARG A 231 8.51 10.58 22.08
CA ARG A 231 8.12 10.45 20.67
C ARG A 231 6.89 9.57 20.52
N GLN A 232 6.08 9.87 19.50
CA GLN A 232 5.05 8.97 19.01
C GLN A 232 5.63 8.12 17.89
N ILE A 233 5.74 6.81 18.11
CA ILE A 233 6.44 5.88 17.22
C ILE A 233 5.43 4.96 16.54
N SER A 234 5.60 4.80 15.23
CA SER A 234 4.96 3.74 14.44
C SER A 234 6.04 2.93 13.74
N VAL A 235 6.05 1.62 13.97
CA VAL A 235 6.96 0.69 13.31
C VAL A 235 6.16 -0.29 12.49
N TYR A 236 6.40 -0.29 11.19
CA TYR A 236 5.78 -1.20 10.24
C TYR A 236 6.82 -2.23 9.83
N THR A 237 6.59 -3.47 10.22
CA THR A 237 7.64 -4.48 10.13
C THR A 237 7.16 -5.73 9.42
N TRP A 238 8.11 -6.35 8.72
CA TRP A 238 7.99 -7.66 8.13
C TRP A 238 9.34 -8.38 8.24
N SER A 239 9.33 -9.68 8.50
CA SER A 239 10.47 -10.58 8.31
C SER A 239 9.93 -11.96 7.91
N SER A 240 10.79 -12.94 7.62
CA SER A 240 10.32 -14.25 7.20
C SER A 240 9.44 -14.97 8.25
N GLN A 241 9.58 -14.64 9.54
CA GLN A 241 8.69 -15.14 10.61
C GLN A 241 7.97 -14.03 11.40
N GLY A 242 8.45 -12.78 11.39
CA GLY A 242 7.82 -11.63 12.01
C GLY A 242 8.51 -11.12 13.29
N PRO A 243 8.03 -9.97 13.83
CA PRO A 243 8.51 -9.43 15.10
C PRO A 243 8.02 -10.25 16.30
N CYS A 244 8.84 -10.33 17.35
CA CYS A 244 8.59 -11.16 18.53
C CYS A 244 8.47 -10.35 19.82
N ALA A 245 9.33 -9.35 20.01
CA ALA A 245 9.40 -8.56 21.23
C ALA A 245 10.00 -7.18 20.97
N ILE A 246 9.76 -6.23 21.86
CA ILE A 246 10.43 -4.91 21.92
C ILE A 246 11.27 -4.87 23.18
N ALA A 247 12.51 -4.40 23.09
CA ALA A 247 13.36 -4.12 24.24
C ALA A 247 13.64 -2.62 24.39
N THR A 248 13.70 -2.14 25.62
CA THR A 248 14.04 -0.75 25.97
C THR A 248 15.07 -0.69 27.10
N GLY A 249 15.68 0.47 27.30
CA GLY A 249 16.58 0.69 28.44
C GLY A 249 15.85 0.62 29.80
N PRO A 250 16.59 0.39 30.90
CA PRO A 250 16.02 0.18 32.24
C PRO A 250 15.21 1.36 32.81
N GLY A 251 15.44 2.58 32.30
CA GLY A 251 14.76 3.81 32.72
C GLY A 251 13.80 4.38 31.67
N ASP A 252 13.59 3.68 30.55
CA ASP A 252 12.71 4.13 29.49
C ASP A 252 11.27 3.66 29.74
N THR A 253 10.31 4.41 29.20
CA THR A 253 8.89 4.13 29.24
C THR A 253 8.38 3.80 27.85
N LEU A 254 7.52 2.78 27.78
CA LEU A 254 6.85 2.32 26.58
C LEU A 254 5.36 2.21 26.89
N VAL A 255 4.54 3.03 26.24
CA VAL A 255 3.09 3.10 26.48
C VAL A 255 2.37 2.96 25.14
N ALA A 256 1.25 2.24 25.13
CA ALA A 256 0.44 2.13 23.93
C ALA A 256 -0.04 3.52 23.46
N TRP A 257 0.14 3.79 22.17
CA TRP A 257 -0.45 4.94 21.49
C TRP A 257 -1.71 4.45 20.78
N ASP A 258 -2.88 4.70 21.38
CA ASP A 258 -4.15 4.31 20.77
C ASP A 258 -4.47 5.19 19.55
N ARG A 259 -4.58 4.54 18.40
CA ARG A 259 -4.89 5.18 17.11
C ARG A 259 -6.18 4.64 16.51
N SER A 260 -7.08 4.09 17.33
CA SER A 260 -8.35 3.50 16.92
C SER A 260 -9.27 4.48 16.18
N ALA A 261 -9.19 5.76 16.51
CA ALA A 261 -9.96 6.84 15.86
C ALA A 261 -9.45 7.22 14.46
N GLU A 262 -8.27 6.77 14.05
CA GLU A 262 -7.73 7.11 12.73
C GLU A 262 -8.29 6.22 11.62
N ALA A 263 -8.29 6.75 10.39
CA ALA A 263 -8.68 6.01 9.21
C ALA A 263 -7.81 4.77 8.97
N SER A 264 -8.41 3.79 8.30
CA SER A 264 -7.80 2.54 7.91
C SER A 264 -8.07 2.20 6.45
N PHE A 265 -7.07 1.59 5.82
CA PHE A 265 -7.04 1.20 4.42
C PHE A 265 -6.79 -0.31 4.37
N ALA A 266 -7.55 -1.03 3.56
CA ALA A 266 -7.13 -2.36 3.11
C ALA A 266 -7.12 -2.42 1.59
N ALA A 267 -6.32 -3.32 1.03
CA ALA A 267 -6.40 -3.62 -0.38
C ALA A 267 -6.33 -5.11 -0.69
N MET A 268 -7.08 -5.48 -1.74
CA MET A 268 -7.02 -6.77 -2.42
C MET A 268 -6.29 -6.56 -3.75
N ALA A 269 -5.17 -7.24 -3.94
CA ALA A 269 -4.33 -7.08 -5.11
C ALA A 269 -3.70 -8.40 -5.59
N ASP A 270 -3.11 -8.30 -6.78
CA ASP A 270 -2.24 -9.31 -7.36
C ASP A 270 -0.75 -9.04 -7.06
N SER A 271 0.16 -9.41 -7.96
CA SER A 271 1.60 -9.22 -7.80
C SER A 271 2.04 -7.76 -7.73
N TYR A 272 1.22 -6.80 -8.21
CA TYR A 272 1.52 -5.37 -8.06
C TYR A 272 1.56 -4.95 -6.58
N GLY A 273 0.78 -5.61 -5.71
CA GLY A 273 0.84 -5.36 -4.28
C GLY A 273 2.08 -5.93 -3.61
N GLY A 274 2.76 -6.89 -4.23
CA GLY A 274 4.04 -7.43 -3.76
C GLY A 274 5.26 -6.64 -4.25
N ALA A 275 5.07 -5.67 -5.15
CA ALA A 275 6.16 -4.82 -5.63
C ALA A 275 6.74 -3.97 -4.50
N ARG A 276 8.01 -3.57 -4.62
CA ARG A 276 8.68 -2.80 -3.55
C ARG A 276 8.64 -1.31 -3.88
N GLY A 277 8.07 -0.53 -2.96
CA GLY A 277 8.17 0.92 -2.94
C GLY A 277 9.51 1.39 -2.37
N LEU A 278 9.61 2.69 -2.16
CA LEU A 278 10.81 3.28 -1.57
C LEU A 278 10.84 3.07 -0.06
N GLN A 279 9.68 3.29 0.57
CA GLN A 279 9.51 3.21 2.03
C GLN A 279 8.75 1.97 2.46
N TRP A 280 8.18 1.19 1.52
CA TRP A 280 7.18 0.18 1.84
C TRP A 280 7.35 -1.10 1.00
N ARG A 281 6.98 -2.25 1.58
CA ARG A 281 7.00 -3.57 0.91
C ARG A 281 5.69 -3.93 0.19
N GLY A 282 4.66 -3.07 0.27
CA GLY A 282 3.32 -3.33 -0.26
C GLY A 282 2.96 -2.52 -1.52
N GLY A 283 3.94 -2.31 -2.38
CA GLY A 283 3.77 -1.71 -3.70
C GLY A 283 3.17 -0.30 -3.69
N PRO A 284 2.39 0.07 -4.72
CA PRO A 284 1.82 1.42 -4.84
C PRO A 284 0.73 1.70 -3.79
N PHE A 285 0.16 0.69 -3.13
CA PHE A 285 -0.95 0.87 -2.19
C PHE A 285 -0.51 1.49 -0.87
N TRP A 286 0.63 1.05 -0.33
CA TRP A 286 1.20 1.67 0.87
C TRP A 286 1.71 3.08 0.61
N GLU A 287 2.32 3.31 -0.56
CA GLU A 287 2.71 4.66 -0.99
C GLU A 287 1.48 5.58 -1.09
N ALA A 288 0.36 5.08 -1.62
CA ALA A 288 -0.89 5.82 -1.69
C ALA A 288 -1.46 6.11 -0.29
N ALA A 289 -1.56 5.11 0.58
CA ALA A 289 -2.08 5.27 1.94
C ALA A 289 -1.28 6.30 2.74
N ALA A 290 0.06 6.28 2.63
CA ALA A 290 0.92 7.27 3.27
C ALA A 290 0.67 8.71 2.76
N LEU A 291 0.46 8.89 1.45
CA LEU A 291 0.12 10.18 0.85
C LEU A 291 -1.30 10.67 1.20
N LEU A 292 -2.20 9.75 1.54
CA LEU A 292 -3.54 10.03 2.05
C LEU A 292 -3.56 10.27 3.57
N GLY A 293 -2.43 10.14 4.25
CA GLY A 293 -2.34 10.26 5.71
C GLY A 293 -3.00 9.09 6.45
N ILE A 294 -3.19 7.94 5.79
CA ILE A 294 -3.79 6.75 6.38
C ILE A 294 -2.67 5.84 6.90
N ALA A 295 -2.65 5.66 8.21
CA ALA A 295 -1.57 4.95 8.88
C ALA A 295 -1.81 3.45 9.06
N HIS A 296 -3.06 3.01 8.99
CA HIS A 296 -3.43 1.63 9.20
C HIS A 296 -3.69 0.98 7.85
N VAL A 297 -2.78 0.10 7.43
CA VAL A 297 -2.83 -0.51 6.10
C VAL A 297 -2.76 -2.03 6.24
N ASP A 298 -3.74 -2.71 5.65
CA ASP A 298 -3.73 -4.17 5.48
C ASP A 298 -3.69 -4.50 3.98
N LEU A 299 -2.87 -5.47 3.56
CA LEU A 299 -2.67 -5.74 2.14
C LEU A 299 -2.65 -7.24 1.86
N ASP A 300 -3.70 -7.68 1.19
CA ASP A 300 -3.83 -9.02 0.65
C ASP A 300 -3.38 -9.01 -0.82
N ALA A 301 -2.12 -9.34 -1.05
CA ALA A 301 -1.49 -9.30 -2.37
C ALA A 301 -0.82 -10.63 -2.72
N ILE A 302 -1.42 -11.39 -3.63
CA ILE A 302 -0.93 -12.70 -4.07
C ILE A 302 -0.69 -12.67 -5.58
N GLY A 303 0.55 -12.95 -5.99
CA GLY A 303 0.93 -12.92 -7.40
C GLY A 303 0.13 -13.88 -8.26
N SER A 304 -0.09 -13.51 -9.52
CA SER A 304 -0.83 -14.32 -10.51
C SER A 304 -2.29 -14.62 -10.12
N THR A 305 -2.92 -13.84 -9.24
CA THR A 305 -4.34 -14.01 -8.86
C THR A 305 -5.20 -12.88 -9.43
N GLY A 306 -6.53 -13.04 -9.34
CA GLY A 306 -7.50 -12.10 -9.91
C GLY A 306 -8.91 -12.36 -9.40
N TYR A 307 -9.91 -11.82 -10.11
CA TYR A 307 -11.33 -11.97 -9.75
C TYR A 307 -11.85 -13.39 -10.00
N ALA A 308 -11.39 -14.02 -11.08
CA ALA A 308 -11.78 -15.35 -11.52
C ALA A 308 -10.58 -16.32 -11.52
N PRO A 309 -10.82 -17.64 -11.53
CA PRO A 309 -9.78 -18.61 -11.85
C PRO A 309 -9.13 -18.25 -13.17
N ASN A 310 -7.82 -18.08 -13.17
CA ASN A 310 -7.11 -17.64 -14.36
C ASN A 310 -6.42 -18.79 -15.09
N ALA A 311 -6.15 -18.56 -16.37
CA ALA A 311 -5.58 -19.56 -17.27
C ALA A 311 -4.04 -19.70 -17.16
N ALA A 312 -3.38 -18.98 -16.23
CA ALA A 312 -1.93 -18.83 -16.26
C ALA A 312 -1.17 -20.10 -15.82
N ASN A 313 -1.64 -20.82 -14.80
CA ASN A 313 -1.08 -22.10 -14.37
C ASN A 313 -2.09 -22.95 -13.58
N GLY A 314 -1.72 -24.20 -13.27
CA GLY A 314 -2.60 -25.16 -12.58
C GLY A 314 -3.03 -24.74 -11.17
N ASP A 315 -2.16 -24.02 -10.44
CA ASP A 315 -2.49 -23.54 -9.09
C ASP A 315 -3.50 -22.39 -9.16
N THR A 316 -3.35 -21.50 -10.12
CA THR A 316 -4.20 -20.32 -10.26
C THR A 316 -5.58 -20.60 -10.86
N LEU A 317 -5.80 -21.81 -11.40
CA LEU A 317 -7.11 -22.36 -11.71
C LEU A 317 -7.92 -22.77 -10.47
N ASN A 318 -7.30 -22.85 -9.30
CA ASN A 318 -8.00 -23.16 -8.06
C ASN A 318 -8.93 -21.98 -7.67
N PRO A 319 -10.25 -22.19 -7.57
CA PRO A 319 -11.18 -21.13 -7.16
C PRO A 319 -10.85 -20.50 -5.81
N GLY A 320 -10.17 -21.25 -4.92
CA GLY A 320 -9.71 -20.75 -3.63
C GLY A 320 -8.56 -19.74 -3.71
N ASN A 321 -8.01 -19.48 -4.91
CA ASN A 321 -7.01 -18.42 -5.16
C ASN A 321 -7.62 -17.14 -5.75
N ALA A 322 -8.90 -17.16 -6.15
CA ALA A 322 -9.60 -15.97 -6.60
C ALA A 322 -9.84 -14.99 -5.43
N PHE A 323 -10.00 -13.71 -5.76
CA PHE A 323 -10.21 -12.65 -4.76
C PHE A 323 -11.42 -12.93 -3.85
N ALA A 324 -12.50 -13.51 -4.39
CA ALA A 324 -13.69 -13.86 -3.60
C ALA A 324 -13.38 -14.84 -2.45
N ALA A 325 -12.52 -15.82 -2.68
CA ALA A 325 -12.15 -16.80 -1.65
C ALA A 325 -11.26 -16.21 -0.54
N ARG A 326 -10.54 -15.13 -0.85
CA ARG A 326 -9.64 -14.42 0.07
C ARG A 326 -10.34 -13.34 0.89
N LEU A 327 -11.56 -12.95 0.48
CA LEU A 327 -12.37 -11.91 1.12
C LEU A 327 -12.45 -12.04 2.65
N PRO A 328 -12.73 -13.20 3.27
CA PRO A 328 -12.88 -13.29 4.72
C PRO A 328 -11.68 -12.69 5.45
N SER A 329 -10.46 -13.10 5.05
CA SER A 329 -9.25 -12.57 5.68
C SER A 329 -9.10 -11.06 5.46
N SER A 330 -9.44 -10.53 4.29
CA SER A 330 -9.28 -9.12 3.96
C SER A 330 -10.31 -8.19 4.63
N VAL A 331 -11.54 -8.67 4.86
CA VAL A 331 -12.63 -7.85 5.42
C VAL A 331 -12.70 -7.89 6.94
N ASP A 332 -12.04 -8.86 7.60
CA ASP A 332 -12.00 -8.98 9.06
C ASP A 332 -11.50 -7.70 9.75
N ALA A 333 -10.60 -6.95 9.08
CA ALA A 333 -10.06 -5.70 9.58
C ALA A 333 -11.10 -4.56 9.64
N GLN A 334 -12.21 -4.69 8.90
CA GLN A 334 -13.26 -3.66 8.75
C GLN A 334 -12.66 -2.28 8.44
N PRO A 335 -11.95 -2.14 7.31
CA PRO A 335 -11.27 -0.89 6.98
C PRO A 335 -12.26 0.20 6.60
N ASP A 336 -11.86 1.47 6.74
CA ASP A 336 -12.68 2.60 6.28
C ASP A 336 -12.68 2.72 4.76
N LEU A 337 -11.58 2.32 4.13
CA LEU A 337 -11.33 2.34 2.70
C LEU A 337 -10.84 0.97 2.24
N PHE A 338 -11.52 0.36 1.27
CA PHE A 338 -11.12 -0.92 0.69
C PHE A 338 -10.85 -0.76 -0.80
N LEU A 339 -9.60 -0.96 -1.24
CA LEU A 339 -9.22 -0.84 -2.64
C LEU A 339 -8.96 -2.20 -3.28
N THR A 340 -9.67 -2.52 -4.36
CA THR A 340 -9.41 -3.71 -5.18
C THR A 340 -8.71 -3.31 -6.47
N ALA A 341 -7.54 -3.89 -6.72
CA ALA A 341 -6.78 -3.66 -7.94
C ALA A 341 -6.21 -4.98 -8.48
N GLY A 342 -6.87 -5.50 -9.50
CA GLY A 342 -6.50 -6.72 -10.21
C GLY A 342 -7.16 -6.75 -11.59
N GLY A 343 -7.12 -7.89 -12.28
CA GLY A 343 -7.67 -8.02 -13.62
C GLY A 343 -6.62 -8.33 -14.70
N ILE A 344 -5.33 -8.09 -14.45
CA ILE A 344 -4.27 -8.38 -15.43
C ILE A 344 -4.15 -9.88 -15.67
N ASN A 345 -4.28 -10.70 -14.61
CA ASN A 345 -4.17 -12.15 -14.68
C ASN A 345 -5.44 -12.82 -15.18
N ASP A 346 -6.59 -12.15 -15.10
CA ASP A 346 -7.88 -12.73 -15.47
C ASP A 346 -8.01 -12.97 -16.99
N ASN A 347 -8.62 -14.07 -17.40
CA ASN A 347 -8.98 -14.30 -18.79
C ASN A 347 -10.43 -13.85 -19.06
N ASN A 348 -10.63 -12.95 -20.02
CA ASN A 348 -11.96 -12.54 -20.51
C ASN A 348 -12.08 -12.52 -22.04
N SER A 349 -11.11 -13.07 -22.77
CA SER A 349 -10.99 -12.86 -24.22
C SER A 349 -10.57 -14.09 -25.03
N ILE A 350 -10.06 -15.15 -24.39
CA ILE A 350 -9.62 -16.36 -25.10
C ILE A 350 -10.31 -17.61 -24.57
N ALA A 351 -10.46 -18.61 -25.45
CA ALA A 351 -10.93 -19.95 -25.09
C ALA A 351 -9.79 -20.73 -24.43
N ALA A 352 -9.63 -20.56 -23.13
CA ALA A 352 -8.65 -21.28 -22.32
C ALA A 352 -9.33 -21.79 -21.04
N ALA A 353 -8.86 -22.92 -20.53
CA ALA A 353 -9.38 -23.51 -19.30
C ALA A 353 -9.51 -22.44 -18.18
N PRO A 354 -10.63 -22.41 -17.43
CA PRO A 354 -11.74 -23.37 -17.44
C PRO A 354 -12.83 -23.07 -18.49
N TYR A 355 -12.61 -22.12 -19.41
CA TYR A 355 -13.64 -21.62 -20.32
C TYR A 355 -13.54 -22.23 -21.73
N PRO A 356 -14.64 -22.78 -22.29
CA PRO A 356 -14.64 -23.41 -23.61
C PRO A 356 -14.64 -22.39 -24.78
N SER A 357 -14.89 -21.11 -24.52
CA SER A 357 -14.93 -20.06 -25.54
C SER A 357 -14.56 -18.69 -24.97
N ALA A 358 -14.18 -17.75 -25.84
CA ALA A 358 -13.94 -16.35 -25.44
C ALA A 358 -15.19 -15.68 -24.81
N ALA A 359 -16.38 -16.00 -25.33
CA ALA A 359 -17.64 -15.51 -24.75
C ALA A 359 -17.88 -16.08 -23.35
N ALA A 360 -17.57 -17.37 -23.13
CA ALA A 360 -17.66 -17.98 -21.81
C ALA A 360 -16.63 -17.39 -20.83
N ALA A 361 -15.41 -17.09 -21.29
CA ALA A 361 -14.40 -16.40 -20.48
C ALA A 361 -14.88 -15.01 -20.06
N ARG A 362 -15.43 -14.22 -21.00
CA ARG A 362 -15.99 -12.90 -20.69
C ARG A 362 -17.14 -12.98 -19.69
N ALA A 363 -18.09 -13.89 -19.89
CA ALA A 363 -19.21 -14.08 -18.98
C ALA A 363 -18.74 -14.56 -17.60
N GLY A 364 -17.78 -15.49 -17.56
CA GLY A 364 -17.18 -15.99 -16.32
C GLY A 364 -16.49 -14.88 -15.52
N PHE A 365 -15.71 -14.03 -16.18
CA PHE A 365 -15.10 -12.86 -15.56
C PHE A 365 -16.16 -11.91 -14.99
N SER A 366 -17.16 -11.50 -15.79
CA SER A 366 -18.22 -10.61 -15.33
C SER A 366 -19.00 -11.17 -14.14
N THR A 367 -19.31 -12.48 -14.14
CA THR A 367 -19.97 -13.15 -13.01
C THR A 367 -19.12 -13.09 -11.75
N ALA A 368 -17.82 -13.42 -11.86
CA ALA A 368 -16.90 -13.43 -10.73
C ALA A 368 -16.73 -12.04 -10.10
N VAL A 369 -16.59 -11.01 -10.93
CA VAL A 369 -16.47 -9.61 -10.49
C VAL A 369 -17.76 -9.14 -9.79
N ASN A 370 -18.94 -9.43 -10.33
CA ASN A 370 -20.23 -9.09 -9.70
C ASN A 370 -20.40 -9.80 -8.35
N GLN A 371 -20.10 -11.10 -8.29
CA GLN A 371 -20.15 -11.86 -7.05
C GLN A 371 -19.20 -11.26 -6.01
N TYR A 372 -17.97 -10.94 -6.41
CA TYR A 372 -16.96 -10.35 -5.55
C TYR A 372 -17.44 -9.02 -4.91
N TYR A 373 -17.89 -8.05 -5.71
CA TYR A 373 -18.31 -6.75 -5.15
C TYR A 373 -19.61 -6.85 -4.34
N THR A 374 -20.53 -7.74 -4.72
CA THR A 374 -21.73 -8.03 -3.90
C THR A 374 -21.34 -8.54 -2.51
N GLN A 375 -20.42 -9.53 -2.46
CA GLN A 375 -19.93 -10.08 -1.19
C GLN A 375 -19.12 -9.04 -0.39
N LEU A 376 -18.26 -8.28 -1.06
CA LEU A 376 -17.45 -7.24 -0.44
C LEU A 376 -18.32 -6.16 0.21
N ARG A 377 -19.34 -5.64 -0.49
CA ARG A 377 -20.27 -4.67 0.09
C ARG A 377 -21.04 -5.25 1.26
N ALA A 378 -21.51 -6.49 1.17
CA ALA A 378 -22.21 -7.13 2.27
C ALA A 378 -21.33 -7.25 3.53
N ALA A 379 -20.04 -7.52 3.36
CA ALA A 379 -19.07 -7.61 4.46
C ALA A 379 -18.58 -6.24 4.98
N LEU A 380 -18.66 -5.20 4.16
CA LEU A 380 -18.18 -3.84 4.43
C LEU A 380 -19.24 -2.78 4.06
N PRO A 381 -20.37 -2.73 4.77
CA PRO A 381 -21.48 -1.83 4.44
C PRO A 381 -21.12 -0.35 4.59
N GLU A 382 -20.23 0.01 5.53
CA GLU A 382 -19.86 1.40 5.81
C GLU A 382 -18.62 1.90 5.07
N SER A 383 -17.78 0.99 4.57
CA SER A 383 -16.50 1.32 3.93
C SER A 383 -16.72 1.98 2.57
N VAL A 384 -15.80 2.87 2.20
CA VAL A 384 -15.69 3.33 0.81
C VAL A 384 -15.01 2.23 0.00
N LEU A 385 -15.71 1.68 -1.00
CA LEU A 385 -15.16 0.67 -1.89
C LEU A 385 -14.52 1.34 -3.10
N VAL A 386 -13.25 1.03 -3.35
CA VAL A 386 -12.49 1.58 -4.46
C VAL A 386 -12.09 0.45 -5.40
N ALA A 387 -12.17 0.69 -6.70
CA ALA A 387 -11.64 -0.22 -7.70
C ALA A 387 -10.75 0.53 -8.69
N THR A 388 -9.77 -0.17 -9.24
CA THR A 388 -9.10 0.24 -10.49
C THR A 388 -9.58 -0.63 -11.65
N GLY A 389 -9.33 -0.21 -12.88
CA GLY A 389 -9.29 -1.14 -14.02
C GLY A 389 -8.13 -2.15 -13.88
N PRO A 390 -7.97 -3.09 -14.85
CA PRO A 390 -6.86 -4.02 -14.84
C PRO A 390 -5.53 -3.29 -14.98
N TRP A 391 -4.46 -3.82 -14.37
CA TRP A 391 -3.12 -3.33 -14.66
C TRP A 391 -2.78 -3.58 -16.14
N ALA A 392 -2.23 -2.55 -16.79
CA ALA A 392 -1.84 -2.58 -18.19
C ALA A 392 -0.42 -2.00 -18.34
N PRO A 393 0.62 -2.78 -18.01
CA PRO A 393 2.01 -2.29 -17.93
C PRO A 393 2.54 -1.69 -19.24
N ARG A 394 1.94 -2.07 -20.37
CA ARG A 394 2.28 -1.60 -21.72
C ARG A 394 1.04 -1.10 -22.45
N GLN A 395 0.26 -0.23 -21.80
CA GLN A 395 -0.97 0.26 -22.43
C GLN A 395 -0.65 0.97 -23.75
N SER A 396 -1.27 0.49 -24.83
CA SER A 396 -1.26 1.13 -26.14
C SER A 396 -2.25 2.29 -26.21
N THR A 397 -2.03 3.20 -27.17
CA THR A 397 -3.05 4.13 -27.67
C THR A 397 -3.34 3.77 -29.12
N PRO A 398 -4.58 3.36 -29.49
CA PRO A 398 -5.76 3.27 -28.63
C PRO A 398 -5.67 2.18 -27.55
N THR A 399 -6.47 2.34 -26.49
CA THR A 399 -6.51 1.41 -25.36
C THR A 399 -6.96 0.02 -25.83
N ASP A 400 -6.37 -1.03 -25.25
CA ASP A 400 -6.69 -2.42 -25.58
C ASP A 400 -8.18 -2.69 -25.29
N PRO A 401 -9.00 -3.07 -26.30
CA PRO A 401 -10.41 -3.38 -26.11
C PRO A 401 -10.67 -4.47 -25.06
N VAL A 402 -9.74 -5.41 -24.88
CA VAL A 402 -9.83 -6.46 -23.87
C VAL A 402 -9.71 -5.87 -22.47
N ALA A 403 -8.71 -5.01 -22.26
CA ALA A 403 -8.49 -4.32 -20.99
C ALA A 403 -9.65 -3.36 -20.66
N LEU A 404 -10.15 -2.61 -21.65
CA LEU A 404 -11.35 -1.76 -21.52
C LEU A 404 -12.56 -2.58 -21.10
N SER A 405 -12.83 -3.71 -21.77
CA SER A 405 -13.96 -4.58 -21.41
C SER A 405 -13.85 -5.12 -19.97
N LYS A 406 -12.64 -5.34 -19.43
CA LYS A 406 -12.48 -5.69 -18.02
C LYS A 406 -12.77 -4.51 -17.10
N ALA A 407 -12.24 -3.33 -17.41
CA ALA A 407 -12.47 -2.11 -16.65
C ALA A 407 -13.97 -1.79 -16.56
N ASP A 408 -14.70 -1.90 -17.67
CA ASP A 408 -16.14 -1.68 -17.73
C ASP A 408 -16.91 -2.66 -16.82
N ALA A 409 -16.55 -3.95 -16.85
CA ALA A 409 -17.18 -4.96 -15.99
C ALA A 409 -16.88 -4.71 -14.50
N ILE A 410 -15.65 -4.32 -14.16
CA ILE A 410 -15.26 -3.95 -12.77
C ILE A 410 -16.05 -2.74 -12.30
N LYS A 411 -16.09 -1.67 -13.11
CA LYS A 411 -16.83 -0.46 -12.82
C LYS A 411 -18.32 -0.75 -12.63
N ALA A 412 -18.95 -1.47 -13.57
CA ALA A 412 -20.37 -1.80 -13.50
C ALA A 412 -20.73 -2.62 -12.25
N ALA A 413 -19.90 -3.60 -11.88
CA ALA A 413 -20.10 -4.40 -10.68
C ALA A 413 -19.93 -3.59 -9.38
N LEU A 414 -18.92 -2.73 -9.30
CA LEU A 414 -18.72 -1.82 -8.18
C LEU A 414 -19.93 -0.89 -8.01
N GLN A 415 -20.42 -0.32 -9.12
CA GLN A 415 -21.60 0.54 -9.14
C GLN A 415 -22.86 -0.20 -8.68
N ALA A 416 -23.08 -1.41 -9.20
CA ALA A 416 -24.23 -2.24 -8.87
C ALA A 416 -24.25 -2.69 -7.40
N ALA A 417 -23.09 -2.85 -6.76
CA ALA A 417 -22.99 -3.16 -5.34
C ALA A 417 -23.51 -2.01 -4.45
N GLY A 418 -23.55 -0.76 -4.94
CA GLY A 418 -24.08 0.40 -4.22
C GLY A 418 -23.21 0.86 -3.04
N GLY A 419 -23.78 1.74 -2.21
CA GLY A 419 -23.07 2.42 -1.11
C GLY A 419 -22.04 3.43 -1.61
N LEU A 420 -21.09 3.80 -0.75
CA LEU A 420 -19.99 4.71 -1.11
C LEU A 420 -18.94 3.98 -1.95
N TRP A 421 -18.71 4.45 -3.18
CA TRP A 421 -17.72 3.84 -4.07
C TRP A 421 -16.96 4.85 -4.93
N VAL A 422 -15.75 4.47 -5.36
CA VAL A 422 -14.90 5.21 -6.30
C VAL A 422 -14.29 4.24 -7.33
N PHE A 423 -14.42 4.55 -8.61
CA PHE A 423 -13.69 3.87 -9.69
C PHE A 423 -12.57 4.76 -10.19
N LEU A 424 -11.33 4.27 -10.12
CA LEU A 424 -10.13 4.92 -10.67
C LEU A 424 -9.83 4.31 -12.03
N ASP A 425 -9.96 5.09 -13.10
CA ASP A 425 -9.71 4.61 -14.46
C ASP A 425 -8.22 4.75 -14.78
N ASN A 426 -7.44 3.70 -14.52
CA ASN A 426 -6.01 3.68 -14.80
C ASN A 426 -5.67 3.52 -16.30
N LEU A 427 -6.65 3.14 -17.13
CA LEU A 427 -6.47 2.91 -18.57
C LEU A 427 -6.70 4.18 -19.40
N GLN A 428 -7.62 5.04 -18.96
CA GLN A 428 -7.94 6.31 -19.63
C GLN A 428 -7.56 7.53 -18.78
N GLY A 429 -7.27 7.33 -17.50
CA GLY A 429 -7.06 8.39 -16.51
C GLY A 429 -8.39 8.91 -15.95
N GLY A 430 -8.34 9.52 -14.77
CA GLY A 430 -9.50 10.10 -14.11
C GLY A 430 -10.20 9.12 -13.17
N TRP A 431 -11.35 9.55 -12.65
CA TRP A 431 -12.12 8.79 -11.67
C TRP A 431 -13.61 9.16 -11.75
N VAL A 432 -14.46 8.30 -11.18
CA VAL A 432 -15.89 8.57 -10.95
C VAL A 432 -16.32 7.95 -9.63
N ASN A 433 -17.30 8.53 -8.94
CA ASN A 433 -17.76 8.04 -7.64
C ASN A 433 -19.29 7.90 -7.54
N SER A 434 -19.76 7.38 -6.40
CA SER A 434 -21.18 7.18 -6.09
C SER A 434 -22.02 8.45 -6.01
N ALA A 435 -21.40 9.63 -5.91
CA ALA A 435 -22.08 10.93 -5.94
C ALA A 435 -22.32 11.42 -7.39
N GLY A 436 -21.83 10.69 -8.40
CA GLY A 436 -21.85 11.12 -9.80
C GLY A 436 -20.75 12.13 -10.15
N ALA A 437 -19.88 12.49 -9.20
CA ALA A 437 -18.73 13.32 -9.47
C ALA A 437 -17.68 12.52 -10.26
N SER A 438 -16.95 13.22 -11.15
CA SER A 438 -15.90 12.61 -11.96
C SER A 438 -14.80 13.62 -12.33
N ALA A 439 -13.64 13.09 -12.70
CA ALA A 439 -12.55 13.86 -13.29
C ALA A 439 -12.42 13.57 -14.78
N VAL A 440 -11.95 14.58 -15.53
CA VAL A 440 -11.63 14.44 -16.96
C VAL A 440 -10.50 13.42 -17.14
N ALA A 441 -10.61 12.60 -18.19
CA ALA A 441 -9.59 11.65 -18.59
C ALA A 441 -8.23 12.35 -18.80
N SER A 442 -7.19 11.84 -18.15
CA SER A 442 -5.81 12.39 -18.21
C SER A 442 -4.84 11.49 -18.97
N GLY A 443 -5.34 10.42 -19.58
CA GLY A 443 -4.57 9.38 -20.24
C GLY A 443 -4.19 8.22 -19.32
N PRO A 444 -3.74 7.09 -19.93
CA PRO A 444 -3.28 5.91 -19.22
C PRO A 444 -2.16 6.19 -18.22
N TRP A 445 -2.18 5.49 -17.09
CA TRP A 445 -1.13 5.63 -16.06
C TRP A 445 0.19 4.98 -16.48
N GLN A 446 0.15 3.88 -17.23
CA GLN A 446 1.35 3.19 -17.73
C GLN A 446 1.30 3.17 -19.25
N THR A 447 2.40 3.52 -19.93
CA THR A 447 2.45 3.65 -21.40
C THR A 447 3.77 3.16 -21.98
N GLY A 448 3.77 2.87 -23.27
CA GLY A 448 4.96 2.50 -24.03
C GLY A 448 5.27 1.01 -23.99
N THR A 449 6.26 0.61 -24.79
CA THR A 449 6.66 -0.79 -24.98
C THR A 449 7.95 -1.17 -24.26
N GLY A 450 8.72 -0.18 -23.81
CA GLY A 450 10.01 -0.35 -23.15
C GLY A 450 9.94 -0.60 -21.64
N THR A 451 11.12 -0.80 -21.06
CA THR A 451 11.33 -1.01 -19.62
C THR A 451 12.52 -0.20 -19.11
N SER A 452 12.70 -0.14 -17.79
CA SER A 452 13.89 0.48 -17.19
C SER A 452 15.22 -0.16 -17.59
N ALA A 453 15.23 -1.43 -18.04
CA ALA A 453 16.42 -2.12 -18.53
C ALA A 453 16.57 -2.07 -20.06
N ALA A 454 15.49 -1.81 -20.79
CA ALA A 454 15.46 -1.75 -22.26
C ALA A 454 14.45 -0.68 -22.71
N ARG A 455 14.92 0.58 -22.76
CA ARG A 455 14.08 1.73 -23.09
C ARG A 455 13.70 1.75 -24.57
N ALA A 456 12.44 2.05 -24.87
CA ALA A 456 11.91 2.14 -26.23
C ALA A 456 11.64 3.58 -26.70
N GLY A 457 11.57 4.55 -25.78
CA GLY A 457 11.36 5.97 -26.07
C GLY A 457 9.91 6.35 -26.41
N ASP A 458 8.95 5.45 -26.21
CA ASP A 458 7.56 5.58 -26.64
C ASP A 458 6.53 5.68 -25.49
N GLY A 459 7.01 5.75 -24.23
CA GLY A 459 6.14 5.91 -23.07
C GLY A 459 6.88 5.89 -21.74
N ASN A 460 6.13 5.89 -20.64
CA ASN A 460 6.69 5.97 -19.30
C ASN A 460 7.17 4.61 -18.73
N GLY A 461 6.90 3.50 -19.43
CA GLY A 461 7.43 2.17 -19.10
C GLY A 461 8.96 2.15 -18.99
N ASP A 462 9.64 2.96 -19.80
CA ASP A 462 11.09 3.21 -19.77
C ASP A 462 11.63 3.66 -18.40
N LEU A 463 10.75 4.24 -17.57
CA LEU A 463 11.09 4.78 -16.26
C LEU A 463 10.53 3.91 -15.15
N TYR A 464 9.30 3.43 -15.31
CA TYR A 464 8.51 2.90 -14.20
C TYR A 464 8.35 1.38 -14.22
N LEU A 465 8.66 0.72 -15.35
CA LEU A 465 8.51 -0.73 -15.49
C LEU A 465 9.85 -1.43 -15.22
N SER A 466 9.82 -2.51 -14.46
CA SER A 466 11.00 -3.33 -14.19
C SER A 466 11.47 -4.08 -15.44
N ALA A 467 12.64 -4.72 -15.36
CA ALA A 467 13.21 -5.49 -16.47
C ALA A 467 12.33 -6.65 -16.93
N ASP A 468 11.43 -7.17 -16.08
CA ASP A 468 10.48 -8.22 -16.47
C ASP A 468 9.36 -7.73 -17.40
N GLY A 469 9.22 -6.40 -17.55
CA GLY A 469 8.23 -5.79 -18.42
C GLY A 469 6.79 -5.97 -17.96
N VAL A 470 6.56 -6.29 -16.68
CA VAL A 470 5.24 -6.43 -16.06
C VAL A 470 5.14 -5.65 -14.76
N HIS A 471 6.10 -5.81 -13.84
CA HIS A 471 5.99 -5.23 -12.51
C HIS A 471 6.58 -3.82 -12.45
N PRO A 472 6.01 -2.90 -11.65
CA PRO A 472 6.63 -1.62 -11.42
C PRO A 472 7.96 -1.79 -10.69
N ASN A 473 8.96 -0.99 -11.06
CA ASN A 473 10.15 -0.79 -10.24
C ASN A 473 9.84 0.18 -9.08
N VAL A 474 10.84 0.52 -8.26
CA VAL A 474 10.65 1.45 -7.13
C VAL A 474 10.07 2.80 -7.57
N ASP A 475 10.61 3.39 -8.65
CA ASP A 475 10.12 4.66 -9.18
C ASP A 475 8.67 4.51 -9.72
N GLY A 476 8.33 3.34 -10.28
CA GLY A 476 6.98 3.01 -10.71
C GLY A 476 5.98 2.83 -9.56
N CYS A 477 6.37 2.19 -8.46
CA CYS A 477 5.53 2.10 -7.27
C CYS A 477 5.20 3.48 -6.70
N LEU A 478 6.20 4.38 -6.67
CA LEU A 478 6.01 5.76 -6.24
C LEU A 478 5.07 6.53 -7.17
N TYR A 479 5.28 6.40 -8.49
CA TYR A 479 4.43 7.04 -9.48
C TYR A 479 2.97 6.57 -9.37
N LEU A 480 2.74 5.25 -9.35
CA LEU A 480 1.40 4.68 -9.25
C LEU A 480 0.74 4.99 -7.91
N GLY A 481 1.48 4.95 -6.79
CA GLY A 481 0.97 5.36 -5.48
C GLY A 481 0.55 6.83 -5.45
N ALA A 482 1.32 7.71 -6.09
CA ALA A 482 0.95 9.12 -6.22
C ALA A 482 -0.30 9.33 -7.09
N ARG A 483 -0.46 8.57 -8.19
CA ARG A 483 -1.68 8.60 -9.02
C ARG A 483 -2.90 8.16 -8.24
N ILE A 484 -2.83 7.00 -7.55
CA ILE A 484 -3.90 6.51 -6.68
C ILE A 484 -4.25 7.55 -5.62
N ALA A 485 -3.26 8.08 -4.89
CA ALA A 485 -3.52 9.05 -3.83
C ALA A 485 -4.14 10.35 -4.34
N THR A 486 -3.68 10.86 -5.49
CA THR A 486 -4.20 12.11 -6.07
C THR A 486 -5.66 11.95 -6.48
N ASP A 487 -5.96 10.92 -7.28
CA ASP A 487 -7.30 10.70 -7.80
C ASP A 487 -8.27 10.31 -6.68
N LEU A 488 -7.84 9.46 -5.75
CA LEU A 488 -8.66 9.06 -4.62
C LEU A 488 -8.92 10.20 -3.63
N ARG A 489 -7.93 11.06 -3.36
CA ARG A 489 -8.13 12.27 -2.53
C ARG A 489 -9.21 13.17 -3.14
N ALA A 490 -9.11 13.44 -4.44
CA ALA A 490 -10.11 14.25 -5.13
C ALA A 490 -11.50 13.61 -5.08
N ALA A 491 -11.59 12.30 -5.33
CA ALA A 491 -12.85 11.57 -5.29
C ALA A 491 -13.49 11.58 -3.89
N LEU A 492 -12.72 11.30 -2.84
CA LEU A 492 -13.19 11.24 -1.45
C LEU A 492 -13.67 12.60 -0.92
N LEU A 493 -13.09 13.71 -1.37
CA LEU A 493 -13.54 15.06 -0.99
C LEU A 493 -14.89 15.44 -1.61
N THR A 494 -15.32 14.74 -2.65
CA THR A 494 -16.60 14.98 -3.35
C THR A 494 -17.70 13.98 -2.96
N LEU A 495 -17.37 12.95 -2.16
CA LEU A 495 -18.34 12.12 -1.44
C LEU A 495 -18.80 12.85 -0.19
#